data_AF-A0A2G6QCZ8-F1
#
_entry.id   AF-A0A2G6QCZ8-F1
#
_cell.length_a   1.000
_cell.length_b   1.000
_cell.length_c   1.000
_cell.angle_alpha   90.00
_cell.angle_beta   90.00
_cell.angle_gamma   90.00
#
_symmetry.space_group_name_H-M   'P 1'
#
loop_
_entity.id
_entity.type
_entity.pdbx_description
1 polymer ?
#
loop_
_entity_poly.entity_id
_entity_poly.type
_entity_poly.pdbx_seq_one_letter_code
_entity_poly.pdbx_strand_id
1 'polypeptide(L)'
;MDKGKETTVTISMVKLNFYLFFITIALAIGISYLHIFLLGGFQLEITLLTMFLFIIAMIVLVCIHEAIHLIGFHYIGGVPWSELKWGVNWKLGVAYAHSKKEITVKQMKKVLMLPFLPTGILPIVLGLAMNLEPLSFLGILLTAGCIGDIALYRKVSKFPEDALVKDHPSKPQFTVYE
;
A
#
# COMPACT_ATOMS: atom_id res chain seq x y z
N MET A 1 -18.06 26.28 -16.87
CA MET A 1 -18.05 24.90 -16.36
C MET A 1 -18.57 24.97 -14.95
N ASP A 2 -19.81 24.54 -14.76
CA ASP A 2 -20.40 24.42 -13.44
C ASP A 2 -19.51 23.47 -12.66
N LYS A 3 -18.87 23.95 -11.58
CA LYS A 3 -18.04 23.08 -10.76
C LYS A 3 -19.03 22.20 -10.00
N GLY A 4 -19.13 20.96 -10.45
CA GLY A 4 -19.79 19.89 -9.75
C GLY A 4 -19.40 19.84 -8.27
N LYS A 5 -20.17 19.11 -7.47
CA LYS A 5 -20.01 19.10 -6.01
C LYS A 5 -18.62 18.57 -5.65
N GLU A 6 -17.86 19.37 -4.91
CA GLU A 6 -16.52 19.00 -4.44
C GLU A 6 -16.60 18.35 -3.06
N THR A 7 -16.11 17.12 -2.94
CA THR A 7 -16.05 16.39 -1.67
C THR A 7 -14.62 15.99 -1.34
N THR A 8 -14.12 16.43 -0.17
CA THR A 8 -12.82 16.00 0.34
C THR A 8 -12.95 14.72 1.17
N VAL A 9 -12.12 13.74 0.83
CA VAL A 9 -11.99 12.47 1.53
C VAL A 9 -10.66 12.44 2.27
N THR A 10 -10.68 12.19 3.58
CA THR A 10 -9.48 12.13 4.42
C THR A 10 -9.48 10.91 5.33
N ILE A 11 -8.28 10.45 5.73
CA ILE A 11 -8.07 9.36 6.67
C ILE A 11 -7.35 9.85 7.92
N SER A 12 -7.83 9.40 9.08
CA SER A 12 -7.13 9.60 10.35
C SER A 12 -6.01 8.58 10.51
N MET A 13 -4.76 9.05 10.51
CA MET A 13 -3.58 8.21 10.71
C MET A 13 -3.59 7.46 12.05
N VAL A 14 -4.13 8.07 13.11
CA VAL A 14 -4.24 7.41 14.43
C VAL A 14 -5.14 6.18 14.35
N LYS A 15 -6.32 6.31 13.72
CA LYS A 15 -7.22 5.16 13.51
C LYS A 15 -6.57 4.11 12.62
N LEU A 16 -5.87 4.54 11.57
CA LEU A 16 -5.18 3.65 10.64
C LEU A 16 -4.10 2.82 11.35
N ASN A 17 -3.26 3.46 12.16
CA ASN A 17 -2.21 2.79 12.94
C ASN A 17 -2.78 1.79 13.94
N PHE A 18 -3.95 2.07 14.53
CA PHE A 18 -4.65 1.11 15.38
C PHE A 18 -5.04 -0.14 14.58
N TYR A 19 -5.68 0.01 13.41
CA TYR A 19 -6.01 -1.14 12.55
C TYR A 19 -4.77 -1.90 12.07
N LEU A 20 -3.71 -1.17 11.68
CA LEU A 20 -2.42 -1.73 11.27
C LEU A 20 -1.86 -2.67 12.34
N PHE A 21 -1.88 -2.25 13.61
CA PHE A 21 -1.35 -3.03 14.73
C PHE A 21 -2.07 -4.39 14.87
N PHE A 22 -3.41 -4.37 14.95
CA PHE A 22 -4.18 -5.62 15.12
C PHE A 22 -4.11 -6.53 13.89
N ILE A 23 -4.14 -5.96 12.68
CA ILE A 23 -4.03 -6.76 11.45
C ILE A 23 -2.65 -7.40 11.34
N THR A 24 -1.59 -6.66 11.67
CA THR A 24 -0.22 -7.21 11.70
C THR A 24 -0.13 -8.40 12.66
N ILE A 25 -0.67 -8.28 13.88
CA ILE A 25 -0.69 -9.38 14.86
C ILE A 25 -1.48 -10.57 14.34
N ALA A 26 -2.69 -10.35 13.82
CA ALA A 26 -3.53 -11.42 13.30
C ALA A 26 -2.85 -12.17 12.14
N LEU A 27 -2.24 -11.44 11.21
CA LEU A 27 -1.48 -12.02 10.11
C LEU A 27 -0.23 -12.75 10.62
N ALA A 28 0.52 -12.19 11.56
CA ALA A 28 1.69 -12.83 12.15
C ALA A 28 1.34 -14.18 12.79
N ILE A 29 0.25 -14.25 13.55
CA ILE A 29 -0.24 -15.51 14.15
C ILE A 29 -0.63 -16.50 13.05
N GLY A 30 -1.44 -16.06 12.07
CA GLY A 30 -1.91 -16.93 10.99
C GLY A 30 -0.78 -17.49 10.14
N ILE A 31 0.17 -16.66 9.73
CA ILE A 31 1.31 -17.09 8.92
C ILE A 31 2.28 -17.96 9.72
N SER A 32 2.51 -17.67 11.01
CA SER A 32 3.31 -18.55 11.87
C SER A 32 2.67 -19.93 12.01
N TYR A 33 1.35 -19.99 12.17
CA TYR A 33 0.60 -21.25 12.18
C TYR A 33 0.77 -22.00 10.86
N LEU A 34 0.72 -21.31 9.71
CA LEU A 34 0.94 -21.95 8.41
C LEU A 34 2.36 -22.53 8.27
N HIS A 35 3.40 -21.84 8.72
CA HIS A 35 4.76 -22.38 8.76
C HIS A 35 4.84 -23.66 9.59
N ILE A 36 4.29 -23.65 10.80
CA ILE A 36 4.27 -24.83 11.68
C ILE A 36 3.49 -25.99 11.03
N PHE A 37 2.30 -25.70 10.50
CA PHE A 37 1.39 -26.72 9.97
C PHE A 37 1.88 -27.33 8.65
N LEU A 38 2.43 -26.52 7.74
CA LEU A 38 2.83 -26.98 6.41
C LEU A 38 4.29 -27.46 6.37
N LEU A 39 5.18 -26.88 7.17
CA LEU A 39 6.63 -27.07 7.08
C LEU A 39 7.22 -27.72 8.34
N GLY A 40 6.38 -28.04 9.33
CA GLY A 40 6.75 -28.81 10.52
C GLY A 40 7.53 -28.03 11.57
N GLY A 41 7.66 -26.72 11.42
CA GLY A 41 8.39 -25.88 12.37
C GLY A 41 8.28 -24.39 12.07
N PHE A 42 8.83 -23.60 12.98
CA PHE A 42 9.01 -22.16 12.84
C PHE A 42 10.37 -21.81 13.41
N GLN A 43 11.28 -21.30 12.59
CA GLN A 43 12.62 -20.94 13.02
C GLN A 43 12.99 -19.54 12.54
N LEU A 44 12.74 -18.55 13.39
CA LEU A 44 13.18 -17.18 13.12
C LEU A 44 14.61 -16.97 13.63
N GLU A 45 15.59 -16.96 12.72
CA GLU A 45 16.98 -16.62 13.06
C GLU A 45 17.21 -15.11 13.03
N ILE A 46 17.39 -14.52 14.21
CA ILE A 46 17.67 -13.09 14.36
C ILE A 46 19.17 -12.89 14.55
N THR A 47 19.85 -12.48 13.48
CA THR A 47 21.25 -12.04 13.49
C THR A 47 21.34 -10.60 13.00
N LEU A 48 22.48 -9.94 13.22
CA LEU A 48 22.72 -8.60 12.68
C LEU A 48 22.60 -8.58 11.15
N LEU A 49 23.06 -9.64 10.47
CA LEU A 49 22.97 -9.76 9.03
C LEU A 49 21.52 -9.92 8.56
N THR A 50 20.74 -10.82 9.18
CA THR A 50 19.33 -11.03 8.77
C THR A 50 18.50 -9.78 9.03
N MET A 51 18.74 -9.07 10.14
CA MET A 51 18.11 -7.79 10.43
C MET A 51 18.48 -6.71 9.39
N PHE A 52 19.76 -6.59 9.03
CA PHE A 52 20.22 -5.62 8.03
C PHE A 52 19.60 -5.88 6.64
N LEU A 53 19.61 -7.14 6.19
CA LEU A 53 18.99 -7.55 4.92
C LEU A 53 17.47 -7.32 4.93
N PHE A 54 16.81 -7.59 6.05
CA PHE A 54 15.38 -7.36 6.22
C PHE A 54 15.01 -5.88 6.07
N ILE A 55 15.78 -4.97 6.68
CA ILE A 55 15.57 -3.52 6.56
C ILE A 55 15.79 -3.05 5.12
N ILE A 56 16.84 -3.51 4.45
CA ILE A 56 17.09 -3.19 3.03
C ILE A 56 15.92 -3.68 2.17
N ALA A 57 15.51 -4.94 2.32
CA ALA A 57 14.40 -5.52 1.56
C ALA A 57 13.10 -4.75 1.79
N MET A 58 12.84 -4.31 3.03
CA MET A 58 11.69 -3.46 3.35
C MET A 58 11.73 -2.13 2.61
N ILE A 59 12.84 -1.40 2.68
CA ILE A 59 12.99 -0.11 1.98
C ILE A 59 12.79 -0.29 0.48
N VAL A 60 13.43 -1.30 -0.12
CA VAL A 60 13.31 -1.62 -1.54
C VAL A 60 11.86 -1.92 -1.92
N LEU A 61 11.15 -2.77 -1.16
CA LEU A 61 9.76 -3.12 -1.46
C LEU A 61 8.79 -1.95 -1.25
N VAL A 62 9.04 -1.06 -0.29
CA VAL A 62 8.28 0.19 -0.14
C VAL A 62 8.50 1.11 -1.35
N CYS A 63 9.74 1.26 -1.83
CA CYS A 63 10.01 2.03 -3.05
C CYS A 63 9.32 1.40 -4.28
N ILE A 64 9.34 0.07 -4.40
CA ILE A 64 8.63 -0.66 -5.46
C ILE A 64 7.13 -0.45 -5.35
N HIS A 65 6.56 -0.46 -4.14
CA HIS A 65 5.14 -0.21 -3.90
C HIS A 65 4.70 1.14 -4.47
N GLU A 66 5.39 2.22 -4.11
CA GLU A 66 5.10 3.55 -4.63
C GLU A 66 5.34 3.65 -6.15
N ALA A 67 6.40 3.00 -6.66
CA ALA A 67 6.66 2.97 -8.10
C ALA A 67 5.51 2.29 -8.88
N ILE A 68 4.91 1.24 -8.32
CA ILE A 68 3.75 0.57 -8.92
C ILE A 68 2.54 1.50 -8.96
N HIS A 69 2.30 2.32 -7.92
CA HIS A 69 1.27 3.37 -7.98
C HIS A 69 1.51 4.34 -9.15
N LEU A 70 2.75 4.81 -9.34
CA LEU A 70 3.10 5.70 -10.47
C LEU A 70 2.86 5.05 -11.83
N ILE A 71 3.25 3.78 -11.98
CA ILE A 71 2.98 2.97 -13.17
C ILE A 71 1.45 2.88 -13.40
N GLY A 72 0.68 2.63 -12.34
CA GLY A 72 -0.77 2.64 -12.37
C GLY A 72 -1.34 3.98 -12.85
N PHE A 73 -0.91 5.09 -12.26
CA PHE A 73 -1.35 6.43 -12.69
C PHE A 73 -1.03 6.69 -14.17
N HIS A 74 0.14 6.25 -14.64
CA HIS A 74 0.52 6.42 -16.04
C HIS A 74 -0.32 5.58 -16.99
N TYR A 75 -0.33 4.25 -16.81
CA TYR A 75 -0.92 3.33 -17.78
C TYR A 75 -2.44 3.14 -17.61
N ILE A 76 -2.96 3.26 -16.38
CA ILE A 76 -4.40 3.12 -16.11
C ILE A 76 -5.06 4.50 -16.14
N GLY A 77 -4.41 5.51 -15.54
CA GLY A 77 -4.92 6.87 -15.46
C GLY A 77 -4.67 7.74 -16.69
N GLY A 78 -3.75 7.33 -17.58
CA GLY A 78 -3.36 8.13 -18.75
C GLY A 78 -2.55 9.38 -18.38
N VAL A 79 -1.97 9.42 -17.17
CA VAL A 79 -1.26 10.60 -16.66
C VAL A 79 0.17 10.63 -17.21
N PRO A 80 0.63 11.72 -17.87
CA PRO A 80 2.01 11.82 -18.32
C PRO A 80 3.02 11.73 -17.17
N TRP A 81 4.18 11.11 -17.38
CA TRP A 81 5.24 11.00 -16.36
C TRP A 81 5.67 12.36 -15.78
N SER A 82 5.62 13.45 -16.57
CA SER A 82 5.92 14.82 -16.13
C SER A 82 4.92 15.37 -15.09
N GLU A 83 3.73 14.78 -15.01
CA GLU A 83 2.67 15.14 -14.07
C GLU A 83 2.66 14.25 -12.82
N LEU A 84 3.55 13.26 -12.75
CA LEU A 84 3.72 12.38 -11.61
C LEU A 84 4.82 12.90 -10.67
N LYS A 85 4.63 12.69 -9.38
CA LYS A 85 5.60 13.03 -8.32
C LYS A 85 5.73 11.89 -7.35
N TRP A 86 6.92 11.75 -6.79
CA TRP A 86 7.19 10.81 -5.71
C TRP A 86 8.07 11.50 -4.67
N GLY A 87 8.03 11.01 -3.44
CA GLY A 87 8.87 11.51 -2.37
C GLY A 87 8.68 10.75 -1.06
N VAL A 88 9.31 11.26 -0.01
CA VAL A 88 9.20 10.72 1.35
C VAL A 88 8.79 11.85 2.28
N ASN A 89 7.74 11.62 3.07
CA ASN A 89 7.34 12.49 4.15
C ASN A 89 7.87 11.92 5.48
N TRP A 90 9.08 12.33 5.85
CA TRP A 90 9.76 11.87 7.07
C TRP A 90 8.99 12.14 8.36
N LYS A 91 8.17 13.21 8.41
CA LYS A 91 7.34 13.51 9.59
C LYS A 91 6.22 12.49 9.79
N LEU A 92 5.70 11.96 8.69
CA LEU A 92 4.66 10.93 8.70
C LEU A 92 5.24 9.51 8.60
N GLY A 93 6.53 9.37 8.28
CA GLY A 93 7.20 8.09 8.09
C GLY A 93 6.71 7.33 6.85
N VAL A 94 6.21 8.04 5.83
CA VAL A 94 5.62 7.41 4.63
C VAL A 94 6.32 7.87 3.36
N ALA A 95 6.56 6.95 2.44
CA ALA A 95 6.79 7.27 1.03
C ALA A 95 5.44 7.61 0.37
N TYR A 96 5.48 8.36 -0.72
CA TYR A 96 4.26 8.69 -1.47
C TYR A 96 4.53 8.81 -2.97
N ALA A 97 3.57 8.32 -3.75
CA ALA A 97 3.39 8.53 -5.18
C ALA A 97 2.13 9.35 -5.42
N HIS A 98 2.20 10.37 -6.27
CA HIS A 98 1.13 11.33 -6.47
C HIS A 98 0.99 11.76 -7.94
N SER A 99 -0.26 11.87 -8.41
CA SER A 99 -0.63 12.46 -9.70
C SER A 99 -1.16 13.89 -9.54
N LYS A 100 -0.54 14.86 -10.23
CA LYS A 100 -1.04 16.25 -10.29
C LYS A 100 -2.35 16.38 -11.06
N LYS A 101 -2.63 15.42 -11.95
CA LYS A 101 -3.84 15.33 -12.77
C LYS A 101 -4.90 14.49 -12.08
N GLU A 102 -6.14 14.82 -12.36
CA GLU A 102 -7.30 14.03 -11.93
C GLU A 102 -7.45 12.77 -12.80
N ILE A 103 -7.95 11.70 -12.19
CA ILE A 103 -8.33 10.45 -12.85
C ILE A 103 -9.72 10.04 -12.36
N THR A 104 -10.41 9.19 -13.10
CA THR A 104 -11.75 8.71 -12.67
C THR A 104 -11.67 7.88 -11.38
N VAL A 105 -12.74 7.83 -10.60
CA VAL A 105 -12.87 6.93 -9.43
C VAL A 105 -12.55 5.48 -9.81
N LYS A 106 -13.02 5.03 -10.97
CA LYS A 106 -12.73 3.68 -11.49
C LYS A 106 -11.23 3.43 -11.68
N GLN A 107 -10.50 4.39 -12.24
CA GLN A 107 -9.05 4.30 -12.40
C GLN A 107 -8.36 4.36 -11.04
N MET A 108 -8.75 5.29 -10.17
CA MET A 108 -8.17 5.45 -8.83
C MET A 108 -8.28 4.17 -8.00
N LYS A 109 -9.45 3.52 -8.02
CA LYS A 109 -9.67 2.22 -7.36
C LYS A 109 -8.65 1.15 -7.79
N LYS A 110 -8.33 1.10 -9.08
CA LYS A 110 -7.34 0.15 -9.63
C LYS A 110 -5.92 0.52 -9.22
N VAL A 111 -5.56 1.80 -9.34
CA VAL A 111 -4.23 2.30 -8.98
C VAL A 111 -3.92 1.97 -7.52
N LEU A 112 -4.83 2.34 -6.60
CA LEU A 112 -4.70 2.06 -5.17
C LEU A 112 -4.44 0.59 -4.83
N MET A 113 -5.03 -0.34 -5.59
CA MET A 113 -4.93 -1.76 -5.29
C MET A 113 -3.84 -2.49 -6.05
N LEU A 114 -3.18 -1.82 -6.99
CA LEU A 114 -2.17 -2.41 -7.86
C LEU A 114 -0.96 -2.96 -7.06
N PRO A 115 -0.41 -2.25 -6.05
CA PRO A 115 0.75 -2.76 -5.33
C PRO A 115 0.44 -3.89 -4.33
N PHE A 116 -0.80 -4.01 -3.88
CA PHE A 116 -1.18 -4.92 -2.79
C PHE A 116 -0.74 -6.37 -3.02
N LEU A 117 -0.96 -6.89 -4.22
CA LEU A 117 -0.57 -8.25 -4.57
C LEU A 117 0.95 -8.41 -4.70
N PRO A 118 1.67 -7.65 -5.55
CA PRO A 118 3.10 -7.85 -5.77
C PRO A 118 3.99 -7.49 -4.57
N THR A 119 3.62 -6.50 -3.74
CA THR A 119 4.46 -6.09 -2.60
C THR A 119 3.98 -6.62 -1.26
N GLY A 120 2.69 -6.93 -1.10
CA GLY A 120 2.14 -7.47 0.14
C GLY A 120 2.05 -8.99 0.12
N ILE A 121 1.18 -9.52 -0.73
CA ILE A 121 0.84 -10.95 -0.73
C ILE A 121 1.96 -11.82 -1.31
N LEU A 122 2.60 -11.39 -2.39
CA LEU A 122 3.63 -12.18 -3.07
C LEU A 122 4.82 -12.52 -2.14
N PRO A 123 5.39 -11.59 -1.34
CA PRO A 123 6.42 -11.96 -0.37
C PRO A 123 5.96 -12.98 0.68
N ILE A 124 4.68 -12.95 1.11
CA ILE A 124 4.14 -13.98 2.01
C ILE A 124 4.18 -15.36 1.34
N VAL A 125 3.69 -15.44 0.10
CA VAL A 125 3.64 -16.69 -0.67
C VAL A 125 5.04 -17.23 -0.93
N LEU A 126 5.97 -16.36 -1.35
CA LEU A 126 7.36 -16.75 -1.59
C LEU A 126 8.06 -17.19 -0.30
N GLY A 127 7.82 -16.49 0.81
CA GLY A 127 8.36 -16.85 2.11
C GLY A 127 7.87 -18.22 2.58
N LEU A 128 6.59 -18.56 2.39
CA LEU A 128 6.08 -19.90 2.68
C LEU A 128 6.66 -20.96 1.72
N ALA A 129 6.69 -20.67 0.42
CA ALA A 129 7.17 -21.62 -0.60
C ALA A 129 8.66 -21.95 -0.45
N MET A 130 9.46 -21.00 0.03
CA MET A 130 10.91 -21.14 0.22
C MET A 130 11.30 -21.55 1.65
N ASN A 131 10.32 -21.72 2.55
CA ASN A 131 10.55 -21.86 4.00
C ASN A 131 11.48 -20.76 4.55
N LEU A 132 11.13 -19.50 4.24
CA LEU A 132 11.83 -18.28 4.63
C LEU A 132 10.87 -17.38 5.40
N GLU A 133 10.82 -17.57 6.72
CA GLU A 133 9.97 -16.85 7.65
C GLU A 133 10.19 -15.34 7.62
N PRO A 134 11.44 -14.81 7.59
CA PRO A 134 11.65 -13.36 7.49
C PRO A 134 10.99 -12.74 6.27
N LEU A 135 11.02 -13.40 5.11
CA LEU A 135 10.35 -12.91 3.90
C LEU A 135 8.82 -12.93 4.05
N SER A 136 8.30 -13.95 4.73
CA SER A 136 6.87 -14.03 5.03
C SER A 136 6.43 -12.87 5.93
N PHE A 137 7.18 -12.61 7.00
CA PHE A 137 6.93 -11.50 7.93
C PHE A 137 7.09 -10.13 7.27
N LEU A 138 8.05 -9.99 6.35
CA LEU A 138 8.18 -8.80 5.54
C LEU A 138 6.90 -8.56 4.71
N GLY A 139 6.38 -9.60 4.07
CA GLY A 139 5.12 -9.54 3.35
C GLY A 139 3.92 -9.18 4.24
N ILE A 140 3.89 -9.67 5.48
CA ILE A 140 2.86 -9.30 6.46
C ILE A 140 2.89 -7.80 6.75
N LEU A 141 4.08 -7.23 7.02
CA LEU A 141 4.24 -5.81 7.30
C LEU A 141 3.81 -4.96 6.10
N LEU A 142 4.19 -5.36 4.88
CA LEU A 142 3.82 -4.65 3.65
C LEU A 142 2.33 -4.78 3.33
N THR A 143 1.73 -5.95 3.55
CA THR A 143 0.28 -6.19 3.41
C THR A 143 -0.50 -5.31 4.38
N ALA A 144 -0.07 -5.24 5.63
CA ALA A 144 -0.67 -4.34 6.63
C ALA A 144 -0.46 -2.87 6.22
N GLY A 145 0.71 -2.50 5.69
CA GLY A 145 0.98 -1.16 5.16
C GLY A 145 -0.03 -0.70 4.11
N CYS A 146 -0.55 -1.62 3.29
CA CYS A 146 -1.57 -1.34 2.27
C CYS A 146 -2.96 -1.00 2.84
N ILE A 147 -3.19 -1.07 4.16
CA ILE A 147 -4.50 -0.72 4.76
C ILE A 147 -4.85 0.75 4.46
N GLY A 148 -3.85 1.63 4.32
CA GLY A 148 -4.06 3.02 3.90
C GLY A 148 -4.76 3.10 2.53
N ASP A 149 -4.24 2.35 1.56
CA ASP A 149 -4.81 2.27 0.20
C ASP A 149 -6.20 1.65 0.21
N ILE A 150 -6.40 0.58 0.99
CA ILE A 150 -7.72 -0.07 1.15
C ILE A 150 -8.73 0.91 1.76
N ALA A 151 -8.31 1.70 2.74
CA ALA A 151 -9.18 2.69 3.37
C ALA A 151 -9.54 3.82 2.39
N LEU A 152 -8.59 4.30 1.58
CA LEU A 152 -8.84 5.28 0.51
C LEU A 152 -9.77 4.69 -0.55
N TYR A 153 -9.50 3.46 -0.99
CA TYR A 153 -10.32 2.69 -1.95
C TYR A 153 -11.78 2.62 -1.48
N ARG A 154 -12.01 2.26 -0.22
CA ARG A 154 -13.36 2.16 0.36
C ARG A 154 -14.07 3.51 0.41
N LYS A 155 -13.33 4.61 0.60
CA LYS A 155 -13.92 5.95 0.63
C LYS A 155 -14.28 6.45 -0.76
N VAL A 156 -13.40 6.29 -1.76
CA VAL A 156 -13.69 6.71 -3.14
C VAL A 156 -14.75 5.83 -3.80
N SER A 157 -14.89 4.58 -3.37
CA SER A 157 -15.94 3.67 -3.88
C SER A 157 -17.38 4.10 -3.55
N LYS A 158 -17.55 5.18 -2.78
CA LYS A 158 -18.87 5.77 -2.48
C LYS A 158 -19.35 6.75 -3.55
N PHE A 159 -18.51 7.09 -4.52
CA PHE A 159 -18.78 8.06 -5.58
C PHE A 159 -18.99 7.35 -6.93
N PRO A 160 -19.63 8.00 -7.91
CA PRO A 160 -19.79 7.47 -9.26
C PRO A 160 -18.45 7.07 -9.90
N GLU A 161 -18.44 6.01 -10.71
CA GLU A 161 -17.19 5.48 -11.29
C GLU A 161 -16.47 6.45 -12.24
N ASP A 162 -17.22 7.34 -12.87
CA ASP A 162 -16.78 8.37 -13.80
C ASP A 162 -16.45 9.72 -13.14
N ALA A 163 -16.81 9.91 -11.86
CA ALA A 163 -16.42 11.08 -11.10
C ALA A 163 -14.90 11.23 -11.06
N LEU A 164 -14.43 12.49 -11.07
CA LEU A 164 -13.00 12.79 -11.10
C LEU A 164 -12.43 12.85 -9.69
N VAL A 165 -11.27 12.23 -9.50
CA VAL A 165 -10.54 12.19 -8.24
C VAL A 165 -9.18 12.82 -8.45
N LYS A 166 -8.86 13.79 -7.60
CA LYS A 166 -7.55 14.40 -7.51
C LYS A 166 -6.89 14.01 -6.20
N ASP A 167 -5.68 13.51 -6.30
CA ASP A 167 -4.88 13.16 -5.14
C ASP A 167 -4.27 14.40 -4.47
N HIS A 168 -4.00 14.34 -3.17
CA HIS A 168 -3.34 15.44 -2.46
C HIS A 168 -1.82 15.23 -2.47
N PRO A 169 -1.00 16.26 -2.76
CA PRO A 169 0.43 16.10 -3.00
C PRO A 169 1.29 15.62 -1.80
N SER A 170 0.71 15.47 -0.62
CA SER A 170 1.49 15.22 0.62
C SER A 170 0.69 14.68 1.81
N LYS A 171 -0.61 14.42 1.64
CA LYS A 171 -1.51 13.98 2.71
C LYS A 171 -2.33 12.79 2.19
N PRO A 172 -2.72 11.84 3.06
CA PRO A 172 -3.61 10.74 2.69
C PRO A 172 -5.05 11.25 2.52
N GLN A 173 -5.26 12.04 1.47
CA GLN A 173 -6.47 12.80 1.21
C GLN A 173 -6.71 12.87 -0.29
N PHE A 174 -7.97 12.73 -0.69
CA PHE A 174 -8.40 12.98 -2.06
C PHE A 174 -9.48 14.06 -2.11
N THR A 175 -9.58 14.70 -3.27
CA THR A 175 -10.69 15.56 -3.64
C THR A 175 -11.46 14.88 -4.77
N VAL A 176 -12.76 14.71 -4.61
CA VAL A 176 -13.67 14.13 -5.61
C VAL A 176 -14.59 15.21 -6.18
N TYR A 177 -14.76 15.22 -7.49
CA TYR A 177 -15.64 16.13 -8.24
C TYR A 177 -16.79 15.32 -8.83
N GLU A 178 -18.02 15.59 -8.38
CA GLU A 178 -19.28 14.95 -8.81
C GLU A 178 -20.07 15.83 -9.79
#